data_AF-A0A812Y5Q0-F1
#
_entry.id   AF-A0A812Y5Q0-F1
#
_cell.length_a   1.000
_cell.length_b   1.000
_cell.length_c   1.000
_cell.angle_alpha   90.00
_cell.angle_beta   90.00
_cell.angle_gamma   90.00
#
_symmetry.space_group_name_H-M   'P 1'
#
loop_
_entity.id
_entity.type
_entity.pdbx_description
1 polymer ?
#
loop_
_entity_poly.entity_id
_entity_poly.type
_entity_poly.pdbx_seq_one_letter_code
_entity_poly.pdbx_strand_id
1 'polypeptide(L)'
;MIVFNSILLGLDVKRNKSELETQILRVLGEVCNGFFFIELCLRLWCYKASFVYGEDYGWNLFDSFLVVSSVLDVILTYTAAEISPALAASMKMLKLFRIMRVFRVFRFFRELGNWAMMIIDSLKSLFGALILLGIIVYVFAVSLSMNTADWLLQQESAGMVDRMLYEDVETWFGSLGSTVYTLMLSILGGVSWHIVCDLLFRIDILSACMLLFYIMFTIFSVLNVITGVFVDSAIQTTNSQRDIQIERELELKDSFLKSLKDFFEALDTDGNGAIHLDEIKIMLQDQTLAAYFAVLGFDEVNAHQIFHLLDDDESGEVSIQEFLDGCAKLKGQARSIDVHAIMHQCRALHRDISFVGSQLGVDLHQAAHASRQSHWFGRQTQTSALQANSKRLSTAA
;
A
#
# COMPACT_ATOMS: atom_id res chain seq x y z
N MET A 1 15.05 4.45 -20.84
CA MET A 1 14.43 5.36 -21.84
C MET A 1 13.38 6.29 -21.23
N ILE A 2 12.46 5.82 -20.37
CA ILE A 2 11.42 6.68 -19.76
C ILE A 2 12.01 7.88 -19.01
N VAL A 3 12.87 7.64 -18.01
CA VAL A 3 13.51 8.71 -17.22
C VAL A 3 14.33 9.68 -18.09
N PHE A 4 15.03 9.14 -19.09
CA PHE A 4 15.79 9.96 -20.05
C PHE A 4 14.87 10.89 -20.86
N ASN A 5 13.73 10.38 -21.37
CA ASN A 5 12.73 11.20 -22.06
C ASN A 5 12.15 12.29 -21.13
N SER A 6 11.89 11.97 -19.85
CA SER A 6 11.44 12.95 -18.86
C SER A 6 12.47 14.07 -18.62
N ILE A 7 13.77 13.74 -18.57
CA ILE A 7 14.84 14.74 -18.45
C ILE A 7 14.92 15.60 -19.71
N LEU A 8 14.82 15.01 -20.91
CA LEU A 8 14.78 15.77 -22.16
C LEU A 8 13.62 16.76 -22.22
N LEU A 9 12.43 16.37 -21.75
CA LEU A 9 11.27 17.27 -21.62
C LEU A 9 11.56 18.45 -20.67
N GLY A 10 12.23 18.20 -19.54
CA GLY A 10 12.64 19.26 -18.61
C GLY A 10 13.64 20.23 -19.24
N LEU A 11 14.63 19.70 -19.96
CA LEU A 11 15.60 20.51 -20.72
C LEU A 11 14.94 21.31 -21.84
N ASP A 12 13.85 20.79 -22.42
CA ASP A 12 13.11 21.47 -23.49
C ASP A 12 12.38 22.75 -23.01
N VAL A 13 12.17 22.94 -21.71
CA VAL A 13 11.48 24.13 -21.17
C VAL A 13 12.39 25.37 -21.14
N LYS A 14 13.72 25.21 -21.20
CA LYS A 14 14.69 26.31 -21.11
C LYS A 14 14.41 27.38 -22.19
N ARG A 15 14.22 28.64 -21.77
CA ARG A 15 13.84 29.75 -22.68
C ARG A 15 14.96 30.20 -23.63
N ASN A 16 16.21 30.18 -23.18
CA ASN A 16 17.37 30.61 -23.96
C ASN A 16 18.22 29.39 -24.33
N LYS A 17 17.89 28.73 -25.45
CA LYS A 17 18.67 27.62 -26.00
C LYS A 17 19.36 28.04 -27.28
N SER A 18 20.54 27.48 -27.52
CA SER A 18 21.15 27.61 -28.85
C SER A 18 20.33 26.83 -29.88
N GLU A 19 20.48 27.19 -31.15
CA GLU A 19 19.79 26.52 -32.26
C GLU A 19 20.21 25.03 -32.34
N LEU A 20 21.49 24.75 -32.07
CA LEU A 20 22.05 23.41 -31.97
C LEU A 20 21.42 22.60 -30.81
N GLU A 21 21.32 23.18 -29.61
CA GLU A 21 20.67 22.53 -28.46
C GLU A 21 19.22 22.16 -28.78
N THR A 22 18.50 23.06 -29.47
CA THR A 22 17.10 22.85 -29.84
C THR A 22 16.95 21.72 -30.84
N GLN A 23 17.82 21.65 -31.86
CA GLN A 23 17.82 20.56 -32.83
C GLN A 23 18.16 19.21 -32.19
N ILE A 24 19.20 19.16 -31.35
CA ILE A 24 19.60 17.93 -30.65
C ILE A 24 18.47 17.41 -29.76
N LEU A 25 17.84 18.28 -28.95
CA LEU A 25 16.74 17.89 -28.07
C LEU A 25 15.52 17.39 -28.85
N ARG A 26 15.20 18.02 -29.99
CA ARG A 26 14.11 17.56 -30.87
C ARG A 26 14.38 16.16 -31.42
N VAL A 27 15.55 15.94 -32.02
CA VAL A 27 15.94 14.64 -32.60
C VAL A 27 15.94 13.55 -31.53
N LEU A 28 16.54 13.81 -30.36
CA LEU A 28 16.53 12.85 -29.25
C LEU A 28 15.11 12.54 -28.76
N GLY A 29 14.23 13.54 -28.72
CA GLY A 29 12.82 13.36 -28.38
C GLY A 29 12.07 12.47 -29.38
N GLU A 30 12.29 12.67 -30.68
CA GLU A 30 11.71 11.86 -31.74
C GLU A 30 12.21 10.41 -31.71
N VAL A 31 13.51 10.21 -31.51
CA VAL A 31 14.11 8.87 -31.33
C VAL A 31 13.48 8.14 -30.16
N CYS A 32 13.28 8.83 -29.02
CA CYS A 32 12.59 8.22 -27.89
C CYS A 32 11.12 7.86 -28.21
N ASN A 33 10.40 8.71 -28.95
CA ASN A 33 9.02 8.40 -29.35
C ASN A 33 8.96 7.18 -30.28
N GLY A 34 9.90 7.07 -31.22
CA GLY A 34 10.05 5.91 -32.10
C GLY A 34 10.31 4.63 -31.30
N PHE A 35 11.21 4.70 -30.30
CA PHE A 35 11.45 3.59 -29.39
C PHE A 35 10.17 3.13 -28.67
N PHE A 36 9.40 4.05 -28.08
CA PHE A 36 8.15 3.71 -27.39
C PHE A 36 7.07 3.17 -28.33
N PHE A 37 7.01 3.66 -29.57
CA PHE A 37 6.11 3.13 -30.57
C PHE A 37 6.44 1.67 -30.91
N ILE A 38 7.72 1.37 -31.16
CA ILE A 38 8.19 0.00 -31.42
C ILE A 38 7.91 -0.89 -30.20
N GLU A 39 8.22 -0.42 -29.00
CA GLU A 39 7.96 -1.13 -27.75
C GLU A 39 6.46 -1.46 -27.59
N LEU A 40 5.57 -0.52 -27.91
CA LEU A 40 4.13 -0.73 -27.88
C LEU A 40 3.68 -1.76 -28.93
N CYS A 41 4.18 -1.67 -30.16
CA CYS A 41 3.87 -2.64 -31.22
C CYS A 41 4.31 -4.07 -30.84
N LEU A 42 5.50 -4.21 -30.26
CA LEU A 42 6.00 -5.50 -29.77
C LEU A 42 5.12 -6.03 -28.63
N ARG A 43 4.75 -5.19 -27.66
CA ARG A 43 3.85 -5.58 -26.57
C ARG A 43 2.48 -6.03 -27.08
N LEU A 44 1.91 -5.31 -28.05
CA LEU A 44 0.63 -5.67 -28.67
C LEU A 44 0.73 -7.03 -29.38
N TRP A 45 1.84 -7.28 -30.08
CA TRP A 45 2.06 -8.52 -30.82
C TRP A 45 2.27 -9.73 -29.88
N CYS A 46 3.03 -9.56 -28.80
CA CYS A 46 3.29 -10.63 -27.83
C CYS A 46 2.05 -10.95 -26.98
N TYR A 47 1.40 -9.93 -26.40
CA TYR A 47 0.32 -10.15 -25.41
C TYR A 47 -1.07 -10.33 -26.02
N LYS A 48 -1.33 -9.84 -27.24
CA LYS A 48 -2.62 -10.02 -27.96
C LYS A 48 -3.83 -9.70 -27.07
N ALA A 49 -4.72 -10.67 -26.83
CA ALA A 49 -5.90 -10.50 -25.97
C ALA A 49 -5.54 -10.18 -24.50
N SER A 50 -4.41 -10.71 -24.00
CA SER A 50 -3.91 -10.41 -22.66
C SER A 50 -3.43 -8.96 -22.52
N PHE A 51 -3.15 -8.25 -23.63
CA PHE A 51 -2.82 -6.82 -23.57
C PHE A 51 -4.01 -5.99 -23.04
N VAL A 52 -5.24 -6.38 -23.41
CA VAL A 52 -6.48 -5.64 -23.11
C VAL A 52 -7.21 -6.22 -21.91
N TYR A 53 -7.09 -7.52 -21.64
CA TYR A 53 -7.80 -8.21 -20.56
C TYR A 53 -6.89 -8.78 -19.46
N GLY A 54 -5.57 -8.55 -19.55
CA GLY A 54 -4.62 -9.02 -18.54
C GLY A 54 -4.57 -8.11 -17.30
N GLU A 55 -3.84 -8.54 -16.28
CA GLU A 55 -3.69 -7.81 -15.01
C GLU A 55 -3.16 -6.37 -15.19
N ASP A 56 -2.30 -6.16 -16.18
CA ASP A 56 -1.70 -4.84 -16.49
C ASP A 56 -2.51 -4.00 -17.51
N TYR A 57 -3.79 -4.34 -17.78
CA TYR A 57 -4.56 -3.68 -18.85
C TYR A 57 -4.63 -2.16 -18.72
N GLY A 58 -4.80 -1.64 -17.49
CA GLY A 58 -4.90 -0.20 -17.24
C GLY A 58 -3.62 0.54 -17.62
N TRP A 59 -2.46 -0.03 -17.30
CA TRP A 59 -1.16 0.51 -17.66
C TRP A 59 -0.86 0.39 -19.15
N ASN A 60 -1.34 -0.68 -19.78
CA ASN A 60 -1.20 -0.89 -21.22
C ASN A 60 -2.06 0.11 -22.01
N LEU A 61 -3.31 0.35 -21.57
CA LEU A 61 -4.20 1.34 -22.17
C LEU A 61 -3.66 2.76 -22.00
N PHE A 62 -3.18 3.10 -20.80
CA PHE A 62 -2.58 4.41 -20.52
C PHE A 62 -1.36 4.68 -21.41
N ASP A 63 -0.44 3.72 -21.51
CA ASP A 63 0.75 3.90 -22.33
C ASP A 63 0.42 3.92 -23.83
N SER A 64 -0.57 3.13 -24.27
CA SER A 64 -1.11 3.19 -25.63
C SER A 64 -1.62 4.59 -25.96
N PHE A 65 -2.42 5.17 -25.07
CA PHE A 65 -2.91 6.55 -25.22
C PHE A 65 -1.75 7.55 -25.33
N LEU A 66 -0.73 7.43 -24.50
CA LEU A 66 0.44 8.33 -24.54
C LEU A 66 1.26 8.16 -25.83
N VAL A 67 1.42 6.94 -26.33
CA VAL A 67 2.16 6.70 -27.58
C VAL A 67 1.35 7.24 -28.76
N VAL A 68 0.04 6.98 -28.82
CA VAL A 68 -0.84 7.49 -29.88
C VAL A 68 -0.87 9.01 -29.89
N SER A 69 -1.02 9.66 -28.73
CA SER A 69 -0.98 11.12 -28.65
C SER A 69 0.38 11.69 -29.08
N SER A 70 1.47 10.95 -28.85
CA SER A 70 2.80 11.32 -29.32
C SER A 70 2.97 11.22 -30.83
N VAL A 71 2.42 10.16 -31.44
CA VAL A 71 2.45 9.96 -32.88
C VAL A 71 1.57 10.99 -33.58
N LEU A 72 0.39 11.28 -33.05
CA LEU A 72 -0.50 12.33 -33.55
C LEU A 72 0.17 13.71 -33.50
N ASP A 73 0.84 14.04 -32.40
CA ASP A 73 1.59 15.30 -32.26
C ASP A 73 2.68 15.46 -33.33
N VAL A 74 3.44 14.38 -33.61
CA VAL A 74 4.45 14.35 -34.68
C VAL A 74 3.79 14.53 -36.06
N ILE A 75 2.78 13.70 -36.39
CA ILE A 75 2.10 13.76 -37.70
C ILE A 75 1.52 15.15 -37.95
N LEU A 76 0.82 15.72 -36.95
CA LEU A 76 0.21 17.03 -37.06
C LEU A 76 1.27 18.13 -37.19
N THR A 77 2.39 18.05 -36.46
CA THR A 77 3.48 19.03 -36.58
C THR A 77 4.05 19.11 -38.00
N TYR A 78 4.19 17.95 -38.68
CA TYR A 78 4.73 17.89 -40.03
C TYR A 78 3.69 18.16 -41.13
N THR A 79 2.39 17.93 -40.89
CA THR A 79 1.33 18.06 -41.91
C THR A 79 0.51 19.34 -41.79
N ALA A 80 0.14 19.76 -40.58
CA ALA A 80 -0.76 20.89 -40.38
C ALA A 80 -0.10 22.26 -40.56
N ALA A 81 1.25 22.32 -40.58
CA ALA A 81 1.99 23.51 -40.96
C ALA A 81 1.72 23.95 -42.41
N GLU A 82 1.34 23.02 -43.30
CA GLU A 82 1.02 23.30 -44.71
C GLU A 82 -0.48 23.55 -44.95
N ILE A 83 -1.36 23.02 -44.09
CA ILE A 83 -2.80 22.92 -44.37
C ILE A 83 -3.62 24.12 -43.85
N SER A 84 -3.44 24.56 -42.60
CA SER A 84 -4.09 25.79 -42.13
C SER A 84 -3.49 26.39 -40.84
N PRO A 85 -3.44 27.73 -40.70
CA PRO A 85 -3.00 28.40 -39.49
C PRO A 85 -3.96 28.22 -38.29
N ALA A 86 -5.25 27.96 -38.53
CA ALA A 86 -6.22 27.68 -37.47
C ALA A 86 -6.01 26.29 -36.84
N LEU A 87 -5.71 25.27 -37.66
CA LEU A 87 -5.27 23.96 -37.16
C LEU A 87 -3.92 24.07 -36.44
N ALA A 88 -3.02 24.93 -36.91
CA ALA A 88 -1.76 25.18 -36.21
C ALA A 88 -1.93 25.84 -34.83
N ALA A 89 -3.00 26.61 -34.61
CA ALA A 89 -3.35 27.17 -33.30
C ALA A 89 -3.92 26.11 -32.35
N SER A 90 -4.84 25.26 -32.82
CA SER A 90 -5.38 24.14 -32.01
C SER A 90 -4.31 23.09 -31.68
N MET A 91 -3.31 22.90 -32.54
CA MET A 91 -2.13 22.09 -32.25
C MET A 91 -1.34 22.55 -31.03
N LYS A 92 -1.38 23.85 -30.66
CA LYS A 92 -0.69 24.34 -29.45
C LYS A 92 -1.27 23.73 -28.18
N MET A 93 -2.56 23.40 -28.17
CA MET A 93 -3.18 22.70 -27.05
C MET A 93 -2.76 21.23 -27.00
N LEU A 94 -2.60 20.57 -28.15
CA LEU A 94 -2.13 19.19 -28.20
C LEU A 94 -0.69 19.02 -27.71
N LYS A 95 0.13 20.07 -27.83
CA LYS A 95 1.48 20.12 -27.23
C LYS A 95 1.46 19.98 -25.70
N LEU A 96 0.34 20.17 -25.02
CA LEU A 96 0.26 19.92 -23.57
C LEU A 96 0.26 18.42 -23.25
N PHE A 97 -0.21 17.56 -24.15
CA PHE A 97 -0.15 16.09 -23.97
C PHE A 97 1.28 15.56 -23.92
N ARG A 98 2.28 16.31 -24.40
CA ARG A 98 3.70 15.93 -24.24
C ARG A 98 4.11 15.87 -22.77
N ILE A 99 3.51 16.69 -21.90
CA ILE A 99 3.77 16.68 -20.45
C ILE A 99 3.24 15.39 -19.83
N MET A 100 2.13 14.86 -20.33
CA MET A 100 1.56 13.60 -19.84
C MET A 100 2.53 12.42 -19.99
N ARG A 101 3.53 12.50 -20.88
CA ARG A 101 4.57 11.47 -21.04
C ARG A 101 5.46 11.34 -19.80
N VAL A 102 5.55 12.38 -18.96
CA VAL A 102 6.26 12.31 -17.67
C VAL A 102 5.63 11.25 -16.76
N PHE A 103 4.31 11.09 -16.82
CA PHE A 103 3.60 10.09 -16.02
C PHE A 103 3.92 8.64 -16.41
N ARG A 104 4.62 8.38 -17.53
CA ARG A 104 5.18 7.05 -17.83
C ARG A 104 6.13 6.56 -16.74
N VAL A 105 6.73 7.48 -15.97
CA VAL A 105 7.58 7.14 -14.83
C VAL A 105 6.85 6.30 -13.77
N PHE A 106 5.52 6.47 -13.65
CA PHE A 106 4.69 5.69 -12.72
C PHE A 106 4.58 4.22 -13.10
N ARG A 107 4.74 3.87 -14.38
CA ARG A 107 4.82 2.46 -14.81
C ARG A 107 6.16 1.83 -14.43
N PHE A 108 7.25 2.59 -14.52
CA PHE A 108 8.59 2.11 -14.18
C PHE A 108 8.72 1.86 -12.68
N PHE A 109 8.19 2.78 -11.87
CA PHE A 109 8.11 2.62 -10.43
C PHE A 109 6.69 2.24 -10.05
N ARG A 110 6.39 0.93 -10.06
CA ARG A 110 5.09 0.41 -9.59
C ARG A 110 4.71 0.97 -8.22
N GLU A 111 5.68 1.19 -7.34
CA GLU A 111 5.46 1.85 -6.05
C GLU A 111 4.94 3.30 -6.18
N LEU A 112 5.51 4.11 -7.08
CA LEU A 112 4.99 5.47 -7.34
C LEU A 112 3.57 5.44 -7.91
N GLY A 113 3.26 4.47 -8.78
CA GLY A 113 1.90 4.25 -9.29
C GLY A 113 0.92 3.93 -8.16
N ASN A 114 1.32 3.05 -7.24
CA ASN A 114 0.52 2.72 -6.06
C ASN A 114 0.30 3.95 -5.15
N TRP A 115 1.34 4.77 -4.95
CA TRP A 115 1.23 6.00 -4.16
C TRP A 115 0.33 7.04 -4.83
N ALA A 116 0.41 7.17 -6.16
CA ALA A 116 -0.47 8.04 -6.93
C ALA A 116 -1.93 7.58 -6.85
N MET A 117 -2.19 6.27 -6.91
CA MET A 117 -3.54 5.72 -6.72
C MET A 117 -4.07 6.02 -5.32
N MET A 118 -3.26 5.86 -4.26
CA MET A 118 -3.65 6.26 -2.90
C MET A 118 -4.00 7.74 -2.80
N ILE A 119 -3.24 8.63 -3.45
CA ILE A 119 -3.56 10.06 -3.50
C ILE A 119 -4.89 10.29 -4.23
N ILE A 120 -5.11 9.68 -5.40
CA ILE A 120 -6.35 9.82 -6.17
C ILE A 120 -7.55 9.34 -5.36
N ASP A 121 -7.41 8.23 -4.64
CA ASP A 121 -8.48 7.71 -3.79
C ASP A 121 -8.76 8.64 -2.59
N SER A 122 -7.73 9.25 -2.00
CA SER A 122 -7.91 10.30 -0.99
C SER A 122 -8.55 11.59 -1.53
N LEU A 123 -8.32 11.92 -2.80
CA LEU A 123 -8.97 13.06 -3.45
C LEU A 123 -10.46 12.81 -3.67
N LYS A 124 -10.88 11.55 -3.89
CA LYS A 124 -12.31 11.21 -4.00
C LYS A 124 -13.04 11.46 -2.69
N SER A 125 -12.45 11.14 -1.54
CA SER A 125 -13.06 11.42 -0.23
C SER A 125 -13.07 12.92 0.09
N LEU A 126 -12.07 13.67 -0.38
CA LEU A 126 -12.03 15.13 -0.26
C LEU A 126 -12.97 15.87 -1.21
N PHE A 127 -13.37 15.25 -2.32
CA PHE A 127 -14.07 15.92 -3.41
C PHE A 127 -15.36 16.61 -2.94
N GLY A 128 -16.15 15.94 -2.10
CA GLY A 128 -17.38 16.52 -1.54
C GLY A 128 -17.11 17.75 -0.66
N ALA A 129 -16.05 17.70 0.14
CA ALA A 129 -15.67 18.81 1.02
C ALA A 129 -15.11 20.01 0.23
N LEU A 130 -14.38 19.75 -0.86
CA LEU A 130 -13.93 20.80 -1.80
C LEU A 130 -15.09 21.45 -2.56
N ILE A 131 -16.11 20.67 -2.96
CA ILE A 131 -17.35 21.23 -3.54
C ILE A 131 -18.03 22.14 -2.53
N LEU A 132 -18.17 21.71 -1.28
CA LEU A 132 -18.79 22.52 -0.23
C LEU A 132 -18.02 23.84 -0.03
N LEU A 133 -16.69 23.79 0.03
CA LEU A 133 -15.85 24.98 0.08
C LEU A 133 -16.07 25.88 -1.14
N GLY A 134 -16.12 25.31 -2.33
CA GLY A 134 -16.39 26.03 -3.57
C GLY A 134 -17.74 26.75 -3.57
N ILE A 135 -18.79 26.10 -3.06
CA ILE A 135 -20.12 26.71 -2.91
C ILE A 135 -20.08 27.88 -1.93
N ILE A 136 -19.42 27.72 -0.77
CA ILE A 136 -19.28 28.78 0.23
C ILE A 136 -18.52 29.96 -0.38
N VAL A 137 -17.37 29.72 -1.01
CA VAL A 137 -16.58 30.75 -1.69
C VAL A 137 -17.43 31.47 -2.74
N TYR A 138 -18.20 30.74 -3.55
CA TYR A 138 -19.04 31.31 -4.58
C TYR A 138 -20.13 32.23 -4.01
N VAL A 139 -20.84 31.80 -2.95
CA VAL A 139 -21.89 32.60 -2.30
C VAL A 139 -21.33 33.91 -1.77
N PHE A 140 -20.22 33.86 -1.02
CA PHE A 140 -19.58 35.09 -0.51
C PHE A 140 -18.99 35.95 -1.63
N ALA A 141 -18.43 35.33 -2.67
CA ALA A 141 -17.88 36.06 -3.80
C ALA A 141 -18.96 36.83 -4.55
N VAL A 142 -20.12 36.21 -4.80
CA VAL A 142 -21.26 36.90 -5.42
C VAL A 142 -21.76 38.04 -4.53
N SER A 143 -21.96 37.80 -3.23
CA SER A 143 -22.44 38.84 -2.30
C SER A 143 -21.51 40.04 -2.24
N LEU A 144 -20.20 39.82 -2.09
CA LEU A 144 -19.21 40.90 -2.03
C LEU A 144 -19.10 41.62 -3.37
N SER A 145 -19.06 40.88 -4.50
CA SER A 145 -18.97 41.48 -5.83
C SER A 145 -20.18 42.36 -6.14
N MET A 146 -21.38 41.96 -5.67
CA MET A 146 -22.59 42.79 -5.81
C MET A 146 -22.46 44.09 -5.04
N ASN A 147 -22.07 44.04 -3.75
CA ASN A 147 -21.92 45.24 -2.93
C ASN A 147 -20.84 46.19 -3.48
N THR A 148 -19.68 45.65 -3.89
CA THR A 148 -18.59 46.47 -4.45
C THR A 148 -18.94 47.02 -5.82
N ALA A 149 -19.64 46.27 -6.68
CA ALA A 149 -20.10 46.76 -7.97
C ALA A 149 -21.11 47.90 -7.82
N ASP A 150 -22.07 47.76 -6.89
CA ASP A 150 -23.04 48.82 -6.59
C ASP A 150 -22.34 50.10 -6.10
N TRP A 151 -21.31 49.97 -5.27
CA TRP A 151 -20.50 51.11 -4.83
C TRP A 151 -19.68 51.73 -5.97
N LEU A 152 -19.06 50.91 -6.84
CA LEU A 152 -18.29 51.40 -8.00
C LEU A 152 -19.17 52.23 -8.95
N LEU A 153 -20.40 51.78 -9.22
CA LEU A 153 -21.38 52.50 -10.05
C LEU A 153 -21.82 53.82 -9.41
N GLN A 154 -21.97 53.86 -8.08
CA GLN A 154 -22.29 55.09 -7.35
C GLN A 154 -21.13 56.11 -7.40
N GLN A 155 -19.88 55.64 -7.31
CA GLN A 155 -18.69 56.50 -7.43
C GLN A 155 -18.50 57.05 -8.86
N GLU A 156 -18.76 56.23 -9.88
CA GLU A 156 -18.65 56.64 -11.28
C GLU A 156 -19.64 57.76 -11.62
N SER A 157 -20.88 57.64 -11.12
CA SER A 157 -21.93 58.66 -11.31
C SER A 157 -21.71 59.93 -10.48
N ALA A 158 -21.06 59.84 -9.31
CA ALA A 158 -20.76 60.98 -8.45
C ALA A 158 -19.55 61.82 -8.89
N GLY A 159 -18.73 61.32 -9.84
CA GLY A 159 -17.52 62.02 -10.29
C GLY A 159 -16.35 61.87 -9.32
N MET A 160 -15.84 60.64 -9.18
CA MET A 160 -14.59 60.19 -8.53
C MET A 160 -14.08 61.02 -7.33
N VAL A 161 -14.39 60.57 -6.10
CA VAL A 161 -13.89 61.20 -4.87
C VAL A 161 -12.62 60.52 -4.30
N ASP A 162 -12.22 59.32 -4.76
CA ASP A 162 -10.88 58.77 -4.48
C ASP A 162 -10.47 57.74 -5.55
N ARG A 163 -9.58 58.17 -6.46
CA ARG A 163 -9.14 57.35 -7.60
C ARG A 163 -8.31 56.14 -7.16
N MET A 164 -7.54 56.26 -6.08
CA MET A 164 -6.69 55.18 -5.59
C MET A 164 -7.56 54.07 -4.98
N LEU A 165 -8.55 54.44 -4.18
CA LEU A 165 -9.51 53.50 -3.61
C LEU A 165 -10.31 52.78 -4.70
N TYR A 166 -10.74 53.51 -5.74
CA TYR A 166 -11.46 52.92 -6.88
C TYR A 166 -10.62 51.84 -7.58
N GLU A 167 -9.36 52.14 -7.93
CA GLU A 167 -8.45 51.20 -8.61
C GLU A 167 -8.17 49.96 -7.74
N ASP A 168 -8.01 50.12 -6.42
CA ASP A 168 -7.83 49.00 -5.49
C ASP A 168 -9.07 48.09 -5.44
N VAL A 169 -10.27 48.67 -5.31
CA VAL A 169 -11.52 47.89 -5.29
C VAL A 169 -11.76 47.18 -6.62
N GLU A 170 -11.50 47.83 -7.74
CA GLU A 170 -11.61 47.23 -9.07
C GLU A 170 -10.60 46.08 -9.24
N THR A 171 -9.39 46.21 -8.71
CA THR A 171 -8.36 45.17 -8.79
C THR A 171 -8.77 43.90 -8.01
N TRP A 172 -9.25 44.04 -6.78
CA TRP A 172 -9.57 42.91 -5.91
C TRP A 172 -10.98 42.34 -6.12
N PHE A 173 -11.95 43.18 -6.50
CA PHE A 173 -13.38 42.85 -6.56
C PHE A 173 -14.08 43.21 -7.89
N GLY A 174 -13.35 43.68 -8.90
CA GLY A 174 -13.94 44.15 -10.17
C GLY A 174 -14.58 43.06 -11.02
N SER A 175 -14.30 41.79 -10.77
CA SER A 175 -14.99 40.66 -11.40
C SER A 175 -15.26 39.55 -10.39
N LEU A 176 -16.27 38.71 -10.66
CA LEU A 176 -16.56 37.56 -9.82
C LEU A 176 -15.34 36.62 -9.69
N GLY A 177 -14.59 36.43 -10.78
CA GLY A 177 -13.36 35.63 -10.76
C GLY A 177 -12.26 36.24 -9.90
N SER A 178 -12.10 37.57 -9.97
CA SER A 178 -11.18 38.32 -9.10
C SER A 178 -11.57 38.19 -7.64
N THR A 179 -12.86 38.32 -7.31
CA THR A 179 -13.35 38.17 -5.93
C THR A 179 -13.15 36.75 -5.41
N VAL A 180 -13.46 35.73 -6.20
CA VAL A 180 -13.17 34.32 -5.84
C VAL A 180 -11.68 34.14 -5.56
N TYR A 181 -10.81 34.70 -6.40
CA TYR A 181 -9.37 34.66 -6.23
C TYR A 181 -8.91 35.38 -4.95
N THR A 182 -9.45 36.57 -4.66
CA THR A 182 -9.18 37.35 -3.44
C THR A 182 -9.61 36.61 -2.17
N LEU A 183 -10.79 35.98 -2.17
CA LEU A 183 -11.27 35.17 -1.06
C LEU A 183 -10.37 33.95 -0.83
N MET A 184 -9.96 33.27 -1.90
CA MET A 184 -9.02 32.16 -1.83
C MET A 184 -7.65 32.59 -1.30
N LEU A 185 -7.11 33.73 -1.76
CA LEU A 185 -5.87 34.31 -1.24
C LEU A 185 -5.96 34.61 0.25
N SER A 186 -7.12 35.08 0.72
CA SER A 186 -7.34 35.45 2.12
C SER A 186 -7.32 34.25 3.07
N ILE A 187 -7.79 33.08 2.63
CA ILE A 187 -7.80 31.84 3.45
C ILE A 187 -6.54 30.98 3.27
N LEU A 188 -5.90 31.02 2.10
CA LEU A 188 -4.70 30.23 1.78
C LEU A 188 -3.38 30.94 2.18
N GLY A 189 -3.46 32.16 2.73
CA GLY A 189 -2.30 32.92 3.19
C GLY A 189 -1.54 33.64 2.08
N GLY A 190 -2.17 33.90 0.94
CA GLY A 190 -1.57 34.65 -0.17
C GLY A 190 -1.59 36.16 0.04
N VAL A 191 -2.64 36.70 0.66
CA VAL A 191 -2.73 38.11 1.07
C VAL A 191 -3.13 38.18 2.53
N SER A 192 -2.60 39.17 3.27
CA SER A 192 -3.05 39.38 4.64
C SER A 192 -4.50 39.88 4.62
N TRP A 193 -5.38 39.18 5.32
CA TRP A 193 -6.82 39.47 5.32
C TRP A 193 -7.16 40.93 5.69
N HIS A 194 -6.35 41.57 6.53
CA HIS A 194 -6.58 42.96 6.95
C HIS A 194 -6.49 43.94 5.76
N ILE A 195 -5.65 43.67 4.75
CA ILE A 195 -5.50 44.56 3.58
C ILE A 195 -6.83 44.65 2.83
N VAL A 196 -7.48 43.52 2.62
CA VAL A 196 -8.77 43.42 1.93
C VAL A 196 -9.90 43.92 2.83
N CYS A 197 -9.83 43.64 4.14
CA CYS A 197 -10.83 44.08 5.10
C CYS A 197 -10.83 45.59 5.32
N ASP A 198 -9.66 46.22 5.45
CA ASP A 198 -9.49 47.67 5.59
C ASP A 198 -9.98 48.40 4.35
N LEU A 199 -9.81 47.80 3.17
CA LEU A 199 -10.37 48.30 1.91
C LEU A 199 -11.90 48.30 1.95
N LEU A 200 -12.52 47.19 2.36
CA LEU A 200 -13.98 47.07 2.48
C LEU A 200 -14.55 48.00 3.56
N PHE A 201 -13.85 48.25 4.67
CA PHE A 201 -14.28 49.20 5.70
C PHE A 201 -14.44 50.64 5.18
N ARG A 202 -13.68 51.01 4.13
CA ARG A 202 -13.81 52.32 3.47
C ARG A 202 -14.98 52.39 2.50
N ILE A 203 -15.52 51.25 2.09
CA ILE A 203 -16.70 51.12 1.24
C ILE A 203 -17.95 51.08 2.11
N ASP A 204 -18.11 49.98 2.86
CA ASP A 204 -19.26 49.71 3.70
C ASP A 204 -18.92 48.67 4.79
N ILE A 205 -19.48 48.90 5.98
CA ILE A 205 -19.22 48.06 7.16
C ILE A 205 -19.75 46.64 6.96
N LEU A 206 -20.86 46.48 6.21
CA LEU A 206 -21.52 45.19 6.03
C LEU A 206 -20.63 44.22 5.24
N SER A 207 -20.00 44.68 4.15
CA SER A 207 -19.06 43.90 3.34
C SER A 207 -17.82 43.52 4.13
N ALA A 208 -17.29 44.44 4.96
CA ALA A 208 -16.18 44.13 5.86
C ALA A 208 -16.56 43.04 6.89
N CYS A 209 -17.74 43.15 7.50
CA CYS A 209 -18.27 42.13 8.40
C CYS A 209 -18.52 40.78 7.70
N MET A 210 -19.03 40.79 6.46
CA MET A 210 -19.22 39.58 5.66
C MET A 210 -17.88 38.89 5.37
N LEU A 211 -16.84 39.64 5.00
CA LEU A 211 -15.50 39.09 4.78
C LEU A 211 -14.92 38.48 6.06
N LEU A 212 -15.02 39.19 7.19
CA LEU A 212 -14.55 38.67 8.48
C LEU A 212 -15.29 37.39 8.89
N PHE A 213 -16.61 37.38 8.73
CA PHE A 213 -17.43 36.20 9.00
C PHE A 213 -17.03 35.03 8.09
N TYR A 214 -16.85 35.27 6.79
CA TYR A 214 -16.35 34.26 5.85
C TYR A 214 -15.00 33.68 6.30
N ILE A 215 -14.02 34.53 6.64
CA ILE A 215 -12.69 34.08 7.07
C ILE A 215 -12.79 33.25 8.34
N MET A 216 -13.51 33.73 9.36
CA MET A 216 -13.69 32.99 10.60
C MET A 216 -14.39 31.65 10.35
N PHE A 217 -15.48 31.66 9.60
CA PHE A 217 -16.24 30.45 9.31
C PHE A 217 -15.42 29.43 8.51
N THR A 218 -14.69 29.88 7.49
CA THR A 218 -13.85 29.00 6.67
C THR A 218 -12.68 28.43 7.46
N ILE A 219 -11.99 29.25 8.27
CA ILE A 219 -10.83 28.78 9.05
C ILE A 219 -11.25 27.89 10.22
N PHE A 220 -12.20 28.32 11.04
CA PHE A 220 -12.57 27.58 12.26
C PHE A 220 -13.48 26.38 11.98
N SER A 221 -14.31 26.42 10.94
CA SER A 221 -15.26 25.36 10.65
C SER A 221 -14.87 24.58 9.40
N VAL A 222 -14.82 25.22 8.23
CA VAL A 222 -14.74 24.50 6.94
C VAL A 222 -13.40 23.76 6.78
N LEU A 223 -12.27 24.43 7.00
CA LEU A 223 -10.95 23.82 6.88
C LEU A 223 -10.77 22.70 7.91
N ASN A 224 -11.25 22.87 9.13
CA ASN A 224 -11.20 21.83 10.16
C ASN A 224 -12.08 20.62 9.82
N VAL A 225 -13.25 20.82 9.22
CA VAL A 225 -14.09 19.72 8.71
C VAL A 225 -13.38 18.99 7.56
N ILE A 226 -12.77 19.71 6.62
CA ILE A 226 -11.99 19.11 5.52
C ILE A 226 -10.83 18.27 6.08
N THR A 227 -10.06 18.81 7.02
CA THR A 227 -9.00 18.06 7.69
C THR A 227 -9.55 16.84 8.42
N GLY A 228 -10.70 16.96 9.10
CA GLY A 228 -11.37 15.85 9.77
C GLY A 228 -11.76 14.72 8.81
N VAL A 229 -12.40 15.05 7.69
CA VAL A 229 -12.78 14.08 6.64
C VAL A 229 -11.56 13.40 6.03
N PHE A 230 -10.48 14.15 5.80
CA PHE A 230 -9.23 13.58 5.28
C PHE A 230 -8.61 12.57 6.25
N VAL A 231 -8.52 12.96 7.53
CA VAL A 231 -7.97 12.11 8.60
C VAL A 231 -8.83 10.86 8.77
N ASP A 232 -10.15 11.02 8.80
CA ASP A 232 -11.10 9.91 8.91
C ASP A 232 -10.98 8.94 7.72
N SER A 233 -10.90 9.47 6.49
CA SER A 233 -10.67 8.65 5.28
C SER A 233 -9.34 7.88 5.34
N ALA A 234 -8.27 8.50 5.84
CA ALA A 234 -6.96 7.84 5.99
C ALA A 234 -6.99 6.73 7.05
N ILE A 235 -7.68 6.98 8.18
CA ILE A 235 -7.89 5.98 9.24
C ILE A 235 -8.74 4.82 8.71
N GLN A 236 -9.86 5.11 8.03
CA GLN A 236 -10.74 4.09 7.46
C GLN A 236 -10.00 3.19 6.47
N THR A 237 -9.17 3.76 5.59
CA THR A 237 -8.38 2.98 4.62
C THR A 237 -7.42 2.02 5.33
N THR A 238 -6.82 2.45 6.45
CA THR A 238 -5.94 1.60 7.26
C THR A 238 -6.70 0.49 7.98
N ASN A 239 -7.88 0.80 8.52
CA ASN A 239 -8.71 -0.18 9.23
C ASN A 239 -9.30 -1.22 8.27
N SER A 240 -9.81 -0.79 7.12
CA SER A 240 -10.30 -1.72 6.09
C SER A 240 -9.20 -2.67 5.61
N GLN A 241 -7.95 -2.21 5.50
CA GLN A 241 -6.83 -3.09 5.17
C GLN A 241 -6.59 -4.15 6.26
N ARG A 242 -6.71 -3.79 7.55
CA ARG A 242 -6.61 -4.74 8.66
C ARG A 242 -7.76 -5.75 8.66
N ASP A 243 -8.99 -5.30 8.45
CA ASP A 243 -10.16 -6.18 8.44
C ASP A 243 -10.08 -7.20 7.30
N ILE A 244 -9.68 -6.75 6.10
CA ILE A 244 -9.42 -7.64 4.94
C ILE A 244 -8.31 -8.65 5.25
N GLN A 245 -7.27 -8.23 5.97
CA GLN A 245 -6.18 -9.13 6.36
C GLN A 245 -6.66 -10.19 7.36
N ILE A 246 -7.48 -9.81 8.34
CA ILE A 246 -8.08 -10.74 9.32
C ILE A 246 -8.98 -11.75 8.61
N GLU A 247 -9.84 -11.29 7.70
CA GLU A 247 -10.74 -12.15 6.94
C GLU A 247 -9.97 -13.19 6.11
N ARG A 248 -8.89 -12.77 5.42
CA ARG A 248 -8.00 -13.72 4.72
C ARG A 248 -7.37 -14.75 5.64
N GLU A 249 -6.92 -14.37 6.83
CA GLU A 249 -6.36 -15.34 7.77
C GLU A 249 -7.41 -16.34 8.25
N LEU A 250 -8.65 -15.92 8.45
CA LEU A 250 -9.76 -16.81 8.79
C LEU A 250 -10.09 -17.74 7.62
N GLU A 251 -10.19 -17.25 6.40
CA GLU A 251 -10.40 -18.07 5.20
C GLU A 251 -9.29 -19.11 4.99
N LEU A 252 -8.04 -18.75 5.24
CA LEU A 252 -6.91 -19.68 5.18
C LEU A 252 -7.01 -20.77 6.26
N LYS A 253 -7.49 -20.42 7.46
CA LYS A 253 -7.74 -21.41 8.52
C LYS A 253 -8.90 -22.33 8.18
N ASP A 254 -10.01 -21.80 7.70
CA ASP A 254 -11.19 -22.58 7.35
C ASP A 254 -10.93 -23.51 6.16
N SER A 255 -10.24 -23.02 5.13
CA SER A 255 -9.82 -23.85 3.99
C SER A 255 -8.85 -24.95 4.43
N PHE A 256 -7.93 -24.65 5.35
CA PHE A 256 -7.03 -25.64 5.93
C PHE A 256 -7.78 -26.72 6.74
N LEU A 257 -8.71 -26.33 7.62
CA LEU A 257 -9.53 -27.27 8.39
C LEU A 257 -10.38 -28.15 7.47
N LYS A 258 -10.93 -27.58 6.39
CA LYS A 258 -11.67 -28.33 5.39
C LYS A 258 -10.79 -29.36 4.69
N SER A 259 -9.57 -28.99 4.28
CA SER A 259 -8.62 -29.94 3.69
C SER A 259 -8.22 -31.06 4.65
N LEU A 260 -8.06 -30.78 5.94
CA LEU A 260 -7.82 -31.83 6.94
C LEU A 260 -9.01 -32.77 7.10
N LYS A 261 -10.23 -32.24 7.06
CA LYS A 261 -11.46 -33.04 7.12
C LYS A 261 -11.62 -33.94 5.88
N ASP A 262 -11.45 -33.38 4.68
CA ASP A 262 -11.51 -34.14 3.44
C ASP A 262 -10.43 -35.24 3.43
N PHE A 263 -9.28 -34.97 4.04
CA PHE A 263 -8.20 -35.95 4.20
C PHE A 263 -8.51 -37.03 5.24
N PHE A 264 -9.15 -36.69 6.36
CA PHE A 264 -9.65 -37.65 7.35
C PHE A 264 -10.66 -38.62 6.71
N GLU A 265 -11.61 -38.11 5.93
CA GLU A 265 -12.60 -38.93 5.21
C GLU A 265 -11.94 -39.84 4.15
N ALA A 266 -10.77 -39.47 3.62
CA ALA A 266 -10.00 -40.33 2.71
C ALA A 266 -9.19 -41.42 3.43
N LEU A 267 -8.90 -41.22 4.72
CA LEU A 267 -8.16 -42.16 5.57
C LEU A 267 -9.08 -43.21 6.21
N ASP A 268 -10.25 -42.78 6.67
CA ASP A 268 -11.31 -43.62 7.26
C ASP A 268 -11.92 -44.52 6.18
N THR A 269 -11.31 -45.69 5.98
CA THR A 269 -11.66 -46.58 4.86
C THR A 269 -12.87 -47.45 5.21
N ASP A 270 -13.11 -47.68 6.50
CA ASP A 270 -14.22 -48.47 7.01
C ASP A 270 -15.46 -47.62 7.39
N GLY A 271 -15.32 -46.30 7.44
CA GLY A 271 -16.40 -45.33 7.68
C GLY A 271 -16.87 -45.31 9.13
N ASN A 272 -16.02 -45.74 10.06
CA ASN A 272 -16.37 -45.85 11.48
C ASN A 272 -16.25 -44.50 12.22
N GLY A 273 -15.67 -43.47 11.59
CA GLY A 273 -15.47 -42.14 12.17
C GLY A 273 -14.21 -42.00 13.04
N ALA A 274 -13.30 -42.97 13.02
CA ALA A 274 -12.09 -43.05 13.84
C ALA A 274 -10.93 -43.77 13.13
N ILE A 275 -9.77 -43.12 13.06
CA ILE A 275 -8.60 -43.67 12.37
C ILE A 275 -7.90 -44.69 13.26
N HIS A 276 -7.70 -45.90 12.74
CA HIS A 276 -6.95 -46.96 13.42
C HIS A 276 -5.49 -47.00 12.96
N LEU A 277 -4.61 -47.53 13.82
CA LEU A 277 -3.16 -47.64 13.54
C LEU A 277 -2.87 -48.36 12.21
N ASP A 278 -3.68 -49.37 11.87
CA ASP A 278 -3.50 -50.14 10.64
C ASP A 278 -3.90 -49.35 9.39
N GLU A 279 -4.86 -48.42 9.51
CA GLU A 279 -5.22 -47.50 8.43
C GLU A 279 -4.11 -46.48 8.17
N ILE A 280 -3.45 -45.96 9.22
CA ILE A 280 -2.25 -45.10 9.06
C ILE A 280 -1.11 -45.86 8.38
N LYS A 281 -0.90 -47.15 8.70
CA LYS A 281 0.12 -47.97 8.03
C LYS A 281 -0.20 -48.20 6.55
N ILE A 282 -1.46 -48.44 6.20
CA ILE A 282 -1.91 -48.60 4.82
C ILE A 282 -1.75 -47.26 4.07
N MET A 283 -2.06 -46.15 4.72
CA MET A 283 -1.91 -44.80 4.16
C MET A 283 -0.44 -44.45 3.88
N LEU A 284 0.51 -44.83 4.74
CA LEU A 284 1.95 -44.65 4.48
C LEU A 284 2.47 -45.48 3.29
N GLN A 285 1.71 -46.47 2.82
CA GLN A 285 2.01 -47.21 1.59
C GLN A 285 1.43 -46.54 0.34
N ASP A 286 0.40 -45.70 0.47
CA ASP A 286 -0.14 -44.90 -0.63
C ASP A 286 0.73 -43.65 -0.85
N GLN A 287 1.38 -43.59 -2.01
CA GLN A 287 2.27 -42.51 -2.39
C GLN A 287 1.59 -41.13 -2.46
N THR A 288 0.27 -41.11 -2.69
CA THR A 288 -0.54 -39.89 -2.79
C THR A 288 -0.86 -39.33 -1.41
N LEU A 289 -1.31 -40.18 -0.50
CA LEU A 289 -1.63 -39.79 0.88
C LEU A 289 -0.34 -39.47 1.65
N ALA A 290 0.73 -40.25 1.45
CA ALA A 290 2.04 -39.99 2.05
C ALA A 290 2.61 -38.63 1.62
N ALA A 291 2.47 -38.26 0.35
CA ALA A 291 2.85 -36.93 -0.13
C ALA A 291 2.02 -35.82 0.52
N TYR A 292 0.72 -36.06 0.76
CA TYR A 292 -0.15 -35.09 1.43
C TYR A 292 0.24 -34.90 2.91
N PHE A 293 0.60 -35.98 3.60
CA PHE A 293 1.09 -35.94 4.99
C PHE A 293 2.46 -35.24 5.11
N ALA A 294 3.34 -35.43 4.13
CA ALA A 294 4.60 -34.68 4.04
C ALA A 294 4.35 -33.17 3.84
N VAL A 295 3.40 -32.80 2.97
CA VAL A 295 2.96 -31.40 2.80
C VAL A 295 2.35 -30.81 4.07
N LEU A 296 1.73 -31.64 4.92
CA LEU A 296 1.22 -31.25 6.23
C LEU A 296 2.33 -31.04 7.27
N GLY A 297 3.59 -31.37 6.96
CA GLY A 297 4.78 -31.12 7.80
C GLY A 297 5.26 -32.33 8.59
N PHE A 298 4.73 -33.52 8.30
CA PHE A 298 5.10 -34.77 8.96
C PHE A 298 6.12 -35.56 8.12
N ASP A 299 7.32 -35.02 7.98
CA ASP A 299 8.41 -35.72 7.29
C ASP A 299 8.99 -36.84 8.17
N GLU A 300 9.10 -38.05 7.60
CA GLU A 300 9.85 -39.21 8.12
C GLU A 300 9.49 -39.75 9.53
N VAL A 301 8.28 -39.50 10.05
CA VAL A 301 7.87 -40.07 11.34
C VAL A 301 7.21 -41.45 11.16
N ASN A 302 7.60 -42.43 11.97
CA ASN A 302 6.99 -43.76 11.98
C ASN A 302 5.49 -43.69 12.29
N ALA A 303 4.67 -44.48 11.57
CA ALA A 303 3.21 -44.58 11.77
C ALA A 303 2.79 -44.65 13.25
N HIS A 304 3.54 -45.43 14.04
CA HIS A 304 3.34 -45.62 15.48
C HIS A 304 3.53 -44.35 16.30
N GLN A 305 4.53 -43.53 15.96
CA GLN A 305 4.78 -42.28 16.68
C GLN A 305 3.73 -41.22 16.34
N ILE A 306 3.33 -41.13 15.07
CA ILE A 306 2.27 -40.22 14.64
C ILE A 306 0.97 -40.59 15.34
N PHE A 307 0.62 -41.88 15.36
CA PHE A 307 -0.59 -42.36 16.01
C PHE A 307 -0.64 -41.98 17.49
N HIS A 308 0.43 -42.28 18.24
CA HIS A 308 0.50 -41.93 19.67
C HIS A 308 0.55 -40.41 19.93
N LEU A 309 0.97 -39.60 18.95
CA LEU A 309 0.96 -38.14 19.06
C LEU A 309 -0.42 -37.53 18.76
N LEU A 310 -1.28 -38.26 18.06
CA LEU A 310 -2.64 -37.84 17.72
C LEU A 310 -3.67 -38.39 18.73
N ASP A 311 -3.45 -39.60 19.24
CA ASP A 311 -4.24 -40.26 20.28
C ASP A 311 -3.95 -39.63 21.66
N ASP A 312 -4.67 -38.54 21.98
CA ASP A 312 -4.48 -37.75 23.22
C ASP A 312 -5.13 -38.46 24.43
N ASP A 313 -6.11 -39.36 24.21
CA ASP A 313 -6.84 -40.08 25.25
C ASP A 313 -6.40 -41.54 25.47
N GLU A 314 -5.41 -42.02 24.69
CA GLU A 314 -4.87 -43.38 24.70
C GLU A 314 -5.96 -44.46 24.44
N SER A 315 -7.03 -44.11 23.73
CA SER A 315 -8.12 -45.04 23.42
C SER A 315 -7.74 -46.11 22.40
N GLY A 316 -6.66 -45.89 21.64
CA GLY A 316 -6.23 -46.77 20.56
C GLY A 316 -6.97 -46.53 19.24
N GLU A 317 -7.75 -45.45 19.15
CA GLU A 317 -8.43 -44.96 17.95
C GLU A 317 -8.31 -43.43 17.89
N VAL A 318 -8.10 -42.82 16.72
CA VAL A 318 -7.97 -41.35 16.61
C VAL A 318 -9.26 -40.78 16.04
N SER A 319 -10.03 -40.07 16.88
CA SER A 319 -11.26 -39.39 16.44
C SER A 319 -10.95 -38.21 15.52
N ILE A 320 -11.96 -37.73 14.77
CA ILE A 320 -11.81 -36.54 13.92
C ILE A 320 -11.38 -35.29 14.70
N GLN A 321 -11.82 -35.13 15.95
CA GLN A 321 -11.43 -33.98 16.78
C GLN A 321 -9.96 -34.08 17.21
N GLU A 322 -9.51 -35.27 17.60
CA GLU A 322 -8.11 -35.54 17.94
C GLU A 322 -7.20 -35.41 16.73
N PHE A 323 -7.64 -35.88 15.56
CA PHE A 323 -6.90 -35.71 14.31
C PHE A 323 -6.75 -34.22 13.94
N LEU A 324 -7.83 -33.44 14.01
CA LEU A 324 -7.82 -32.00 13.71
C LEU A 324 -6.97 -31.22 14.70
N ASP A 325 -7.15 -31.46 16.01
CA ASP A 325 -6.40 -30.79 17.07
C ASP A 325 -4.93 -31.19 17.06
N GLY A 326 -4.64 -32.48 16.83
CA GLY A 326 -3.29 -33.00 16.71
C GLY A 326 -2.56 -32.42 15.50
N CYS A 327 -3.20 -32.39 14.32
CA CYS A 327 -2.62 -31.73 13.15
C CYS A 327 -2.43 -30.22 13.35
N ALA A 328 -3.35 -29.54 14.03
CA ALA A 328 -3.23 -28.11 14.35
C ALA A 328 -2.10 -27.82 15.36
N LYS A 329 -1.91 -28.69 16.37
CA LYS A 329 -0.83 -28.61 17.37
C LYS A 329 0.54 -28.90 16.74
N LEU A 330 0.62 -29.90 15.86
CA LEU A 330 1.89 -30.41 15.31
C LEU A 330 2.43 -29.60 14.13
N LYS A 331 1.56 -28.93 13.36
CA LYS A 331 1.96 -28.11 12.19
C LYS A 331 2.51 -26.72 12.59
N GLY A 332 2.35 -26.31 13.84
CA GLY A 332 2.77 -24.99 14.33
C GLY A 332 4.23 -24.94 14.79
N GLN A 333 4.95 -23.86 14.46
CA GLN A 333 6.17 -23.52 15.19
C GLN A 333 5.79 -23.22 16.65
N ALA A 334 6.49 -23.84 17.62
CA ALA A 334 6.26 -23.60 19.04
C ALA A 334 6.34 -22.09 19.33
N ARG A 335 5.23 -21.52 19.84
CA ARG A 335 5.17 -20.10 20.18
C ARG A 335 5.85 -19.88 21.53
N SER A 336 6.22 -18.63 21.80
CA SER A 336 6.85 -18.25 23.08
C SER A 336 6.01 -18.68 24.30
N ILE A 337 4.68 -18.70 24.17
CA ILE A 337 3.77 -19.14 25.23
C ILE A 337 3.86 -20.65 25.50
N ASP A 338 4.05 -21.47 24.47
CA ASP A 338 4.17 -22.92 24.57
C ASP A 338 5.50 -23.29 25.28
N VAL A 339 6.58 -22.60 24.92
CA VAL A 339 7.88 -22.73 25.60
C VAL A 339 7.76 -22.34 27.08
N HIS A 340 7.05 -21.25 27.37
CA HIS A 340 6.82 -20.82 28.74
C HIS A 340 5.96 -21.82 29.54
N ALA A 341 4.97 -22.45 28.92
CA ALA A 341 4.15 -23.49 29.54
C ALA A 341 4.99 -24.72 29.89
N ILE A 342 5.86 -25.18 28.99
CA ILE A 342 6.81 -26.27 29.24
C ILE A 342 7.77 -25.90 30.37
N MET A 343 8.35 -24.70 30.35
CA MET A 343 9.23 -24.24 31.43
C MET A 343 8.51 -24.22 32.79
N HIS A 344 7.24 -23.84 32.81
CA HIS A 344 6.43 -23.86 34.02
C HIS A 344 6.19 -25.30 34.53
N GLN A 345 5.80 -26.22 33.64
CA GLN A 345 5.64 -27.64 33.98
C GLN A 345 6.95 -28.27 34.46
N CYS A 346 8.09 -28.01 33.80
CA CYS A 346 9.40 -28.49 34.27
C CYS A 346 9.74 -27.98 35.67
N ARG A 347 9.38 -26.74 36.02
CA ARG A 347 9.58 -26.21 37.38
C ARG A 347 8.64 -26.86 38.40
N ALA A 348 7.41 -27.20 38.02
CA ALA A 348 6.49 -27.93 38.87
C ALA A 348 7.03 -29.36 39.13
N LEU A 349 7.39 -30.08 38.08
CA LEU A 349 8.03 -31.40 38.16
C LEU A 349 9.30 -31.38 39.01
N HIS A 350 10.14 -30.36 38.85
CA HIS A 350 11.34 -30.22 39.67
C HIS A 350 11.02 -30.04 41.15
N ARG A 351 9.94 -29.30 41.49
CA ARG A 351 9.47 -29.16 42.88
C ARG A 351 8.95 -30.48 43.43
N ASP A 352 8.16 -31.21 42.67
CA ASP A 352 7.58 -32.49 43.10
C ASP A 352 8.67 -33.55 43.29
N ILE A 353 9.63 -33.62 42.36
CA ILE A 353 10.81 -34.48 42.49
C ILE A 353 11.62 -34.10 43.72
N SER A 354 11.86 -32.80 43.96
CA SER A 354 12.58 -32.33 45.14
C SER A 354 11.86 -32.71 46.45
N PHE A 355 10.52 -32.61 46.46
CA PHE A 355 9.69 -33.03 47.57
C PHE A 355 9.80 -34.54 47.82
N VAL A 356 9.68 -35.37 46.79
CA VAL A 356 9.83 -36.82 46.89
C VAL A 356 11.24 -37.23 47.35
N GLY A 357 12.30 -36.58 46.86
CA GLY A 357 13.66 -36.86 47.33
C GLY A 357 13.88 -36.47 48.79
N SER A 358 13.27 -35.37 49.24
CA SER A 358 13.30 -34.99 50.66
C SER A 358 12.60 -36.02 51.57
N GLN A 359 11.51 -36.63 51.10
CA GLN A 359 10.79 -37.71 51.80
C GLN A 359 11.60 -39.01 51.85
N LEU A 360 12.40 -39.30 50.83
CA LEU A 360 13.25 -40.49 50.74
C LEU A 360 14.61 -40.32 51.44
N GLY A 361 14.88 -39.16 52.05
CA GLY A 361 16.17 -38.84 52.68
C GLY A 361 17.33 -38.74 51.67
N VAL A 362 17.03 -38.60 50.38
CA VAL A 362 18.01 -38.45 49.32
C VAL A 362 18.15 -36.96 49.03
N ASP A 363 19.31 -36.41 49.37
CA ASP A 363 19.62 -35.02 49.06
C ASP A 363 19.86 -34.88 47.55
N LEU A 364 18.77 -34.66 46.80
CA LEU A 364 18.76 -34.60 45.34
C LEU A 364 19.74 -33.57 44.78
N HIS A 365 20.06 -32.52 45.55
CA HIS A 365 21.09 -31.56 45.18
C HIS A 365 22.49 -32.20 45.11
N GLN A 366 22.86 -33.06 46.06
CA GLN A 366 24.13 -33.81 46.00
C GLN A 366 24.12 -34.88 44.91
N ALA A 367 23.00 -35.60 44.74
CA ALA A 367 22.87 -36.62 43.69
C ALA A 367 22.94 -36.00 42.27
N ALA A 368 22.33 -34.83 42.05
CA ALA A 368 22.40 -34.11 40.78
C ALA A 368 23.79 -33.56 40.49
N HIS A 369 24.53 -33.08 41.51
CA HIS A 369 25.93 -32.67 41.34
C HIS A 369 26.84 -33.87 41.03
N ALA A 370 26.65 -35.01 41.70
CA ALA A 370 27.40 -36.23 41.43
C ALA A 370 27.10 -36.81 40.03
N SER A 371 25.83 -36.79 39.59
CA SER A 371 25.40 -37.21 38.26
C SER A 371 25.91 -36.28 37.16
N ARG A 372 25.88 -34.95 37.36
CA ARG A 372 26.46 -34.00 36.39
C ARG A 372 27.96 -34.17 36.26
N GLN A 373 28.69 -34.39 37.36
CA GLN A 373 30.12 -34.66 37.29
C GLN A 373 30.42 -36.00 36.58
N SER A 374 29.68 -37.07 36.87
CA SER A 374 29.88 -38.37 36.21
C SER A 374 29.54 -38.32 34.71
N HIS A 375 28.49 -37.61 34.29
CA HIS A 375 28.17 -37.39 32.88
C HIS A 375 29.21 -36.54 32.15
N TRP A 376 29.81 -35.55 32.83
CA TRP A 376 30.86 -34.71 32.27
C TRP A 376 32.17 -35.51 32.08
N PHE A 377 32.55 -36.34 33.06
CA PHE A 377 33.69 -37.26 32.93
C PHE A 377 33.46 -38.38 31.90
N GLY A 378 32.23 -38.88 31.75
CA GLY A 378 31.86 -39.86 30.72
C GLY A 378 31.95 -39.31 29.29
N ARG A 379 31.51 -38.06 29.06
CA ARG A 379 31.67 -37.41 27.75
C ARG A 379 33.13 -37.07 27.42
N GLN A 380 33.93 -36.69 28.41
CA GLN A 380 35.37 -36.45 28.20
C GLN A 380 36.14 -37.72 27.86
N THR A 381 35.82 -38.86 28.48
CA THR A 381 36.47 -40.13 28.18
C THR A 381 36.07 -40.67 26.81
N GLN A 382 34.81 -40.55 26.39
CA GLN A 382 34.38 -40.90 25.02
C GLN A 382 35.01 -40.00 23.94
N THR A 383 35.06 -38.69 24.16
CA THR A 383 35.70 -37.76 23.20
C THR A 383 37.21 -37.96 23.11
N SER A 384 37.86 -38.27 24.24
CA SER A 384 39.30 -38.61 24.28
C SER A 384 39.59 -39.95 23.59
N ALA A 385 38.73 -40.95 23.76
CA ALA A 385 38.84 -42.25 23.08
C ALA A 385 38.62 -42.12 21.57
N LEU A 386 37.66 -41.30 21.14
CA LEU A 386 37.42 -41.00 19.72
C LEU A 386 38.58 -40.24 19.07
N GLN A 387 39.18 -39.27 19.78
CA GLN A 387 40.38 -38.55 19.32
C GLN A 387 41.64 -39.42 19.31
N ALA A 388 41.79 -40.36 20.26
CA ALA A 388 42.89 -41.32 20.28
C ALA A 388 42.77 -42.34 19.14
N ASN A 389 41.56 -42.77 18.81
CA ASN A 389 41.30 -43.69 17.70
C ASN A 389 41.47 -43.00 16.34
N SER A 390 41.07 -41.73 16.21
CA SER A 390 41.31 -40.95 14.98
C SER A 390 42.80 -40.68 14.76
N LYS A 391 43.58 -40.42 15.83
CA LYS A 391 45.05 -40.29 15.74
C LYS A 391 45.76 -41.58 15.35
N ARG A 392 45.28 -42.74 15.83
CA ARG A 392 45.85 -44.05 15.44
C ARG A 392 45.58 -44.38 13.97
N LEU A 393 44.40 -44.05 13.46
CA LEU A 393 44.04 -44.20 12.04
C LEU A 393 44.83 -43.25 11.14
N SER A 394 45.18 -42.04 11.60
CA SER A 394 46.00 -41.09 10.83
C SER A 394 47.51 -41.38 10.80
N THR A 395 48.02 -42.25 11.68
CA THR A 395 49.43 -42.67 11.70
C THR A 395 49.68 -44.03 11.02
N ALA A 396 48.62 -44.70 10.57
CA ALA A 396 48.67 -46.00 9.90
C ALA A 396 48.34 -45.92 8.38
N ALA A 397 48.17 -44.70 7.86
CA ALA A 397 48.12 -44.37 6.44
C ALA A 397 49.31 -43.46 6.12
#